data_AF-A0A2D5IS47-F1
#
_entry.id   AF-A0A2D5IS47-F1
#
_cell.length_a   1.000
_cell.length_b   1.000
_cell.length_c   1.000
_cell.angle_alpha   90.00
_cell.angle_beta   90.00
_cell.angle_gamma   90.00
#
_symmetry.space_group_name_H-M   'P 1'
#
loop_
_entity.id
_entity.type
_entity.pdbx_description
1 polymer ?
#
loop_
_entity_poly.entity_id
_entity_poly.type
_entity_poly.pdbx_seq_one_letter_code
_entity_poly.pdbx_strand_id
1 'polypeptide(L)'
;MARAIDDSNVEFLAPFRSGDLRIPALMFLLVAPLVAAASPPDTPPGETPPPRIVTTLAMDPETPREIVGWWSDGRSLIEVARDGRYRRWNDLDRFDRPSDLGRWHRENHAVFWLNSYLLPAPPPRRVALWLRDEVLMADVARLKTPFMHSATPPRVPADDLIGRWRGPGGELRLDPDLTYTWTRSEAVDAPIAITSQRGRWRLLPDGRLLIEPFAVNQRPMIRVAILDDANRIVELASDSGGLRREPPRPRPVTTPAANPEAPTRESVADPGDRRSDRP
;
A
#
# COMPACT_ATOMS: atom_id res chain seq x y z
N MET A 1 -46.15 -7.54 -7.23
CA MET A 1 -46.86 -6.24 -7.14
C MET A 1 -45.83 -5.16 -7.44
N ALA A 2 -45.76 -4.73 -8.69
CA ALA A 2 -44.75 -3.82 -9.20
C ALA A 2 -45.28 -2.37 -9.18
N ARG A 3 -44.43 -1.40 -8.84
CA ARG A 3 -44.69 0.02 -9.09
C ARG A 3 -43.53 0.59 -9.90
N ALA A 4 -43.89 1.05 -11.09
CA ALA A 4 -43.09 1.87 -11.98
C ALA A 4 -42.99 3.30 -11.42
N ILE A 5 -41.85 3.96 -11.64
CA ILE A 5 -41.73 5.42 -11.56
C ILE A 5 -41.21 5.86 -12.92
N ASP A 6 -42.04 6.67 -13.57
CA ASP A 6 -41.87 7.29 -14.88
C ASP A 6 -41.23 8.68 -14.74
N ASP A 7 -40.65 9.12 -15.84
CA ASP A 7 -39.83 10.29 -16.10
C ASP A 7 -40.51 11.65 -15.87
N SER A 8 -39.66 12.69 -15.86
CA SER A 8 -39.92 14.08 -16.25
C SER A 8 -40.05 15.11 -15.12
N ASN A 9 -38.99 15.88 -14.88
CA ASN A 9 -39.09 17.34 -14.81
C ASN A 9 -37.70 18.00 -14.91
N VAL A 10 -37.46 18.63 -16.06
CA VAL A 10 -36.35 19.53 -16.35
C VAL A 10 -36.91 20.96 -16.18
N GLU A 11 -36.45 21.69 -15.17
CA GLU A 11 -36.67 23.14 -15.07
C GLU A 11 -35.34 23.89 -15.21
N PHE A 12 -35.21 24.55 -16.35
CA PHE A 12 -34.26 25.62 -16.63
C PHE A 12 -34.71 26.90 -15.92
N LEU A 13 -33.82 27.52 -15.13
CA LEU A 13 -34.00 28.89 -14.65
C LEU A 13 -32.72 29.71 -14.90
N ALA A 14 -32.82 30.62 -15.87
CA ALA A 14 -32.16 31.93 -15.93
C ALA A 14 -33.32 32.95 -16.05
N PRO A 15 -33.22 34.23 -15.63
CA PRO A 15 -32.12 35.16 -15.95
C PRO A 15 -31.77 36.12 -14.80
N PHE A 16 -30.82 37.06 -14.96
CA PHE A 16 -31.01 38.49 -14.65
C PHE A 16 -29.79 39.31 -15.09
N ARG A 17 -30.05 40.31 -15.93
CA ARG A 17 -29.15 41.37 -16.41
C ARG A 17 -29.34 42.64 -15.56
N SER A 18 -28.24 43.36 -15.38
CA SER A 18 -27.98 44.82 -15.34
C SER A 18 -29.05 45.86 -14.95
N GLY A 19 -28.62 46.85 -14.14
CA GLY A 19 -29.23 48.17 -13.84
C GLY A 19 -29.64 48.27 -12.36
N ASP A 20 -29.31 49.28 -11.54
CA ASP A 20 -29.13 50.72 -11.79
C ASP A 20 -28.42 51.44 -10.60
N LEU A 21 -27.58 52.42 -10.96
CA LEU A 21 -27.40 53.80 -10.45
C LEU A 21 -26.91 54.18 -9.00
N ARG A 22 -25.91 55.10 -9.03
CA ARG A 22 -25.71 56.40 -8.29
C ARG A 22 -24.64 56.54 -7.17
N ILE A 23 -23.42 56.97 -7.57
CA ILE A 23 -22.67 58.23 -7.23
C ILE A 23 -23.06 58.94 -5.90
N PRO A 24 -22.13 59.30 -4.98
CA PRO A 24 -21.18 60.39 -5.26
C PRO A 24 -19.73 60.29 -4.75
N ALA A 25 -18.91 61.05 -5.47
CA ALA A 25 -17.55 61.41 -5.16
C ALA A 25 -17.44 62.10 -3.79
N LEU A 26 -16.44 61.67 -3.01
CA LEU A 26 -15.93 62.41 -1.87
C LEU A 26 -14.43 62.58 -2.08
N MET A 27 -14.03 63.79 -2.49
CA MET A 27 -12.65 64.26 -2.35
C MET A 27 -12.36 64.42 -0.86
N PHE A 28 -11.35 63.71 -0.35
CA PHE A 28 -10.61 64.14 0.82
C PHE A 28 -9.11 64.14 0.48
N LEU A 29 -8.54 65.34 0.46
CA LEU A 29 -7.11 65.61 0.56
C LEU A 29 -6.59 65.03 1.88
N LEU A 30 -5.52 64.23 1.84
CA LEU A 30 -4.65 64.00 2.99
C LEU A 30 -3.27 63.51 2.53
N VAL A 31 -2.32 64.46 2.58
CA VAL A 31 -0.94 64.35 3.06
C VAL A 31 -0.21 63.03 2.78
N ALA A 32 0.78 63.08 1.89
CA ALA A 32 1.78 62.03 1.75
C ALA A 32 2.61 61.92 3.05
N PRO A 33 2.70 60.74 3.69
CA PRO A 33 3.76 60.49 4.64
C PRO A 33 5.01 60.08 3.87
N LEU A 34 6.08 60.82 4.10
CA LEU A 34 7.46 60.42 3.86
C LEU A 34 7.67 59.09 4.62
N VAL A 35 7.59 57.93 3.94
CA VAL A 35 8.01 56.67 4.54
C VAL A 35 9.53 56.65 4.43
N ALA A 36 10.18 57.11 5.49
CA ALA A 36 11.57 56.80 5.77
C ALA A 36 11.71 55.27 5.73
N ALA A 37 12.67 54.78 4.95
CA ALA A 37 13.06 53.39 4.93
C ALA A 37 13.55 52.99 6.34
N ALA A 38 12.67 52.41 7.14
CA ALA A 38 13.05 51.68 8.33
C ALA A 38 13.60 50.33 7.87
N SER A 39 14.89 50.11 8.10
CA SER A 39 15.50 48.79 8.04
C SER A 39 14.64 47.78 8.81
N PRO A 40 14.45 46.55 8.31
CA PRO A 40 13.74 45.52 9.08
C PRO A 40 14.47 45.31 10.42
N PRO A 41 13.75 45.14 11.53
CA PRO A 41 14.37 44.90 12.82
C PRO A 41 15.17 43.59 12.76
N ASP A 42 16.40 43.65 13.27
CA ASP A 42 17.25 42.49 13.54
C ASP A 42 16.42 41.45 14.31
N THR A 43 16.05 40.39 13.63
CA THR A 43 15.43 39.23 14.26
C THR A 43 16.51 38.58 15.13
N PRO A 44 16.31 38.47 16.46
CA PRO A 44 17.29 37.82 17.31
C PRO A 44 17.53 36.39 16.80
N PRO A 45 18.77 35.88 16.86
CA PRO A 45 19.09 34.54 16.39
C PRO A 45 18.15 33.56 17.09
N GLY A 46 17.41 32.80 16.28
CA GLY A 46 16.42 31.83 16.74
C GLY A 46 17.03 30.98 17.84
N GLU A 47 16.40 31.05 19.02
CA GLU A 47 16.75 30.27 20.19
C GLU A 47 16.95 28.82 19.74
N THR A 48 18.18 28.32 19.89
CA THR A 48 18.49 26.94 19.54
C THR A 48 17.55 26.08 20.39
N PRO A 49 16.62 25.30 19.79
CA PRO A 49 15.67 24.54 20.58
C PRO A 49 16.46 23.69 21.57
N PRO A 50 16.07 23.67 22.85
CA PRO A 50 16.84 22.98 23.87
C PRO A 50 17.07 21.54 23.44
N PRO A 51 18.27 20.97 23.68
CA PRO A 51 18.60 19.62 23.26
C PRO A 51 17.55 18.67 23.84
N ARG A 52 16.65 18.20 22.98
CA ARG A 52 15.64 17.21 23.36
C ARG A 52 16.39 15.91 23.55
N ILE A 53 16.58 15.52 24.82
CA ILE A 53 17.07 14.20 25.20
C ILE A 53 16.09 13.20 24.60
N VAL A 54 16.49 12.57 23.51
CA VAL A 54 15.77 11.43 22.99
C VAL A 54 16.27 10.25 23.81
N THR A 55 15.36 9.46 24.37
CA THR A 55 15.66 8.12 24.90
C THR A 55 15.97 7.15 23.74
N THR A 56 16.87 7.54 22.84
CA THR A 56 17.44 6.72 21.76
C THR A 56 18.63 5.90 22.25
N LEU A 57 18.91 5.91 23.56
CA LEU A 57 20.01 5.19 24.19
C LEU A 57 19.96 3.65 23.95
N ALA A 58 18.85 3.15 23.41
CA ALA A 58 18.66 1.74 23.04
C ALA A 58 19.13 1.37 21.63
N MET A 59 19.53 2.33 20.79
CA MET A 59 19.97 2.07 19.42
C MET A 59 21.50 2.14 19.33
N ASP A 60 22.13 1.03 18.95
CA ASP A 60 23.58 0.95 18.76
C ASP A 60 24.04 1.81 17.55
N PRO A 61 24.90 2.83 17.75
CA PRO A 61 25.40 3.65 16.65
C PRO A 61 26.28 2.89 15.66
N GLU A 62 27.00 1.85 16.11
CA GLU A 62 27.88 1.02 15.28
C GLU A 62 27.11 0.06 14.38
N THR A 63 25.87 -0.27 14.78
CA THR A 63 25.00 -1.20 14.05
C THR A 63 23.64 -0.56 13.73
N PRO A 64 23.56 0.37 12.75
CA PRO A 64 22.30 0.99 12.38
C PRO A 64 21.27 -0.04 11.90
N ARG A 65 20.07 -0.02 12.49
CA ARG A 65 18.98 -0.92 12.08
C ARG A 65 18.43 -0.56 10.71
N GLU A 66 18.02 -1.57 9.95
CA GLU A 66 17.34 -1.38 8.66
C GLU A 66 15.94 -0.80 8.90
N ILE A 67 15.65 0.32 8.24
CA ILE A 67 14.35 1.02 8.33
C ILE A 67 13.41 0.70 7.16
N VAL A 68 13.88 -0.11 6.21
CA VAL A 68 13.17 -0.49 4.99
C VAL A 68 12.02 -1.42 5.36
N GLY A 69 10.89 -1.26 4.69
CA GLY A 69 9.70 -2.08 4.91
C GLY A 69 8.51 -1.27 5.39
N TRP A 70 7.68 -1.90 6.20
CA TRP A 70 6.37 -1.39 6.57
C TRP A 70 6.36 -0.89 8.00
N TRP A 71 5.68 0.23 8.21
CA TRP A 71 5.54 0.87 9.50
C TRP A 71 4.06 1.16 9.73
N SER A 72 3.51 0.70 10.85
CA SER A 72 2.10 0.92 11.15
C SER A 72 1.86 1.24 12.62
N ASP A 73 0.98 2.19 12.88
CA ASP A 73 0.44 2.48 14.21
C ASP A 73 -0.91 1.78 14.46
N GLY A 74 -1.28 0.81 13.61
CA GLY A 74 -2.56 0.11 13.63
C GLY A 74 -3.72 0.90 13.01
N ARG A 75 -3.48 2.13 12.56
CA ARG A 75 -4.49 2.97 11.89
C ARG A 75 -4.04 3.48 10.54
N SER A 76 -2.76 3.76 10.40
CA SER A 76 -2.12 4.30 9.21
C SER A 76 -0.89 3.48 8.86
N LEU A 77 -0.41 3.68 7.64
CA LEU A 77 0.66 2.87 7.07
C LEU A 77 1.72 3.77 6.43
N ILE A 78 2.98 3.39 6.61
CA ILE A 78 4.11 3.96 5.88
C ILE A 78 4.93 2.80 5.30
N GLU A 79 5.20 2.85 4.00
CA GLU A 79 6.15 1.97 3.31
C GLU A 79 7.42 2.76 3.05
N VAL A 80 8.57 2.19 3.38
CA VAL A 80 9.89 2.80 3.17
C VAL A 80 10.69 1.91 2.24
N ALA A 81 11.07 2.47 1.10
CA ALA A 81 11.91 1.82 0.12
C ALA A 81 13.40 1.90 0.51
N ARG A 82 14.22 1.05 -0.11
CA ARG A 82 15.68 0.98 0.13
C ARG A 82 16.43 2.28 -0.15
N ASP A 83 15.92 3.12 -1.04
CA ASP A 83 16.49 4.43 -1.39
C ASP A 83 16.05 5.56 -0.43
N GLY A 84 15.27 5.22 0.60
CA GLY A 84 14.72 6.14 1.58
C GLY A 84 13.46 6.86 1.10
N ARG A 85 12.91 6.59 -0.09
CA ARG A 85 11.58 7.09 -0.45
C ARG A 85 10.53 6.46 0.47
N TYR A 86 9.54 7.24 0.87
CA TYR A 86 8.39 6.72 1.59
C TYR A 86 7.08 6.96 0.83
N ARG A 87 6.13 6.07 1.09
CA ARG A 87 4.71 6.24 0.78
C ARG A 87 3.94 6.14 2.07
N ARG A 88 2.96 7.01 2.27
CA ARG A 88 2.13 7.02 3.47
C ARG A 88 0.66 6.96 3.08
N TRP A 89 -0.10 6.18 3.83
CA TRP A 89 -1.55 6.06 3.75
C TRP A 89 -2.16 6.52 5.07
N ASN A 90 -3.39 7.03 5.00
CA ASN A 90 -4.14 7.44 6.18
C ASN A 90 -4.81 6.26 6.89
N ASP A 91 -5.00 5.16 6.16
CA ASP A 91 -5.51 3.87 6.61
C ASP A 91 -4.43 2.78 6.43
N LEU A 92 -4.82 1.52 6.66
CA LEU A 92 -3.96 0.35 6.46
C LEU A 92 -3.99 -0.19 5.02
N ASP A 93 -4.85 0.33 4.15
CA ASP A 93 -5.02 -0.20 2.80
C ASP A 93 -3.94 0.31 1.84
N ARG A 94 -2.90 -0.51 1.69
CA ARG A 94 -1.77 -0.23 0.79
C ARG A 94 -2.14 -0.22 -0.69
N PHE A 95 -3.31 -0.72 -1.07
CA PHE A 95 -3.80 -0.68 -2.44
C PHE A 95 -4.49 0.65 -2.77
N ASP A 96 -4.72 1.47 -1.75
CA ASP A 96 -5.22 2.81 -1.95
C ASP A 96 -4.16 3.81 -2.39
N ARG A 97 -4.61 4.98 -2.85
CA ARG A 97 -3.70 6.03 -3.26
C ARG A 97 -2.98 6.56 -2.01
N PRO A 98 -1.63 6.61 -1.99
CA PRO A 98 -0.91 7.22 -0.88
C PRO A 98 -1.35 8.67 -0.66
N SER A 99 -1.59 9.02 0.60
CA SER A 99 -1.93 10.39 1.02
C SER A 99 -0.73 11.32 1.02
N ASP A 100 0.48 10.76 1.14
CA ASP A 100 1.72 11.52 1.18
C ASP A 100 2.89 10.67 0.62
N LEU A 101 3.79 11.34 -0.10
CA LEU A 101 4.98 10.77 -0.71
C LEU A 101 6.16 11.65 -0.33
N GLY A 102 7.32 11.06 -0.11
CA GLY A 102 8.47 11.85 0.27
C GLY A 102 9.74 11.04 0.46
N ARG A 103 10.64 11.56 1.28
CA ARG A 103 11.89 10.91 1.64
C ARG A 103 12.10 10.89 3.14
N TRP A 104 12.51 9.73 3.64
CA TRP A 104 13.04 9.56 4.97
C TRP A 104 14.54 9.86 4.93
N HIS A 105 14.91 11.04 5.41
CA HIS A 105 16.28 11.52 5.44
C HIS A 105 16.90 11.23 6.80
N ARG A 106 18.04 10.55 6.82
CA ARG A 106 18.72 10.18 8.06
C ARG A 106 19.49 11.38 8.62
N GLU A 107 19.20 11.76 9.86
CA GLU A 107 20.01 12.73 10.61
C GLU A 107 21.12 12.02 11.38
N ASN A 108 20.79 10.95 12.09
CA ASN A 108 21.74 10.10 12.80
C ASN A 108 21.24 8.64 12.86
N HIS A 109 21.80 7.78 13.72
CA HIS A 109 21.41 6.36 13.80
C HIS A 109 20.00 6.09 14.33
N ALA A 110 19.40 7.04 15.04
CA ALA A 110 18.08 6.87 15.65
C ALA A 110 17.12 8.04 15.36
N VAL A 111 17.54 9.02 14.55
CA VAL A 111 16.75 10.19 14.20
C VAL A 111 16.74 10.40 12.70
N PHE A 112 15.54 10.60 12.18
CA PHE A 112 15.25 10.79 10.76
C PHE A 112 14.30 11.97 10.58
N TRP A 113 14.28 12.53 9.38
CA TRP A 113 13.34 13.55 8.93
C TRP A 113 12.47 12.99 7.83
N LEU A 114 11.17 13.08 8.01
CA LEU A 114 10.18 12.74 7.00
C LEU A 114 9.87 14.01 6.19
N ASN A 115 10.46 14.09 5.00
CA ASN A 115 10.36 15.22 4.09
C ASN A 115 9.32 14.91 3.01
N SER A 116 8.16 15.57 3.08
CA SER A 116 7.07 15.38 2.13
C SER A 116 7.34 16.12 0.81
N TYR A 117 6.83 15.56 -0.28
CA TYR A 117 6.82 16.16 -1.61
C TYR A 117 5.45 16.77 -1.98
N LEU A 118 4.52 16.87 -1.02
CA LEU A 118 3.24 17.55 -1.23
C LEU A 118 3.44 19.04 -1.57
N LEU A 119 2.45 19.61 -2.25
CA LEU A 119 2.41 21.05 -2.55
C LEU A 119 1.08 21.63 -2.01
N PRO A 120 1.12 22.63 -1.11
CA PRO A 120 2.33 23.17 -0.46
C PRO A 120 3.00 22.12 0.44
N ALA A 121 4.33 22.19 0.56
CA ALA A 121 5.10 21.23 1.33
C ALA A 121 4.88 21.45 2.84
N PRO A 122 4.41 20.44 3.59
CA PRO A 122 4.36 20.55 5.05
C PRO A 122 5.78 20.58 5.61
N PRO A 123 5.97 21.15 6.82
CA PRO A 123 7.28 21.17 7.45
C PRO A 123 7.83 19.75 7.65
N PRO A 124 9.17 19.57 7.54
CA PRO A 124 9.83 18.32 7.86
C PRO A 124 9.40 17.77 9.22
N ARG A 125 9.00 16.49 9.26
CA ARG A 125 8.59 15.84 10.51
C ARG A 125 9.73 15.00 11.05
N ARG A 126 10.17 15.31 12.27
CA ARG A 126 11.19 14.52 12.96
C ARG A 126 10.62 13.16 13.35
N VAL A 127 11.40 12.10 13.13
CA VAL A 127 11.08 10.73 13.51
C VAL A 127 12.19 10.19 14.40
N ALA A 128 11.85 9.80 15.62
CA ALA A 128 12.78 9.17 16.54
C ALA A 128 12.53 7.66 16.59
N LEU A 129 13.59 6.88 16.44
CA LEU A 129 13.55 5.42 16.52
C LEU A 129 13.95 4.95 17.91
N TRP A 130 13.31 3.89 18.36
CA TRP A 130 13.61 3.21 19.63
C TRP A 130 13.13 1.76 19.57
N LEU A 131 13.50 0.94 20.55
CA LEU A 131 13.13 -0.47 20.60
C LEU A 131 12.10 -0.73 21.69
N ARG A 132 11.12 -1.59 21.39
CA ARG A 132 10.21 -2.22 22.35
C ARG A 132 10.20 -3.71 22.09
N ASP A 133 10.61 -4.51 23.07
CA ASP A 133 10.60 -5.98 22.94
C ASP A 133 11.29 -6.46 21.65
N GLU A 134 12.47 -5.89 21.33
CA GLU A 134 13.25 -6.11 20.09
C GLU A 134 12.58 -5.65 18.78
N VAL A 135 11.40 -5.03 18.84
CA VAL A 135 10.72 -4.45 17.67
C VAL A 135 11.08 -2.97 17.53
N LEU A 136 11.41 -2.57 16.31
CA LEU A 136 11.75 -1.20 15.97
C LEU A 136 10.49 -0.34 15.92
N MET A 137 10.50 0.72 16.73
CA MET A 137 9.40 1.68 16.89
C MET A 137 9.81 3.05 16.38
N ALA A 138 8.85 3.84 15.89
CA ALA A 138 9.07 5.18 15.37
C ALA A 138 8.03 6.19 15.89
N ASP A 139 8.51 7.23 16.57
CA ASP A 139 7.71 8.39 16.95
C ASP A 139 7.76 9.45 15.84
N VAL A 140 6.80 9.41 14.93
CA VAL A 140 6.68 10.41 13.86
C VAL A 140 6.02 11.67 14.44
N ALA A 141 6.79 12.75 14.61
CA ALA A 141 6.34 14.04 15.13
C ALA A 141 5.46 13.98 16.40
N ARG A 142 5.71 12.99 17.28
CA ARG A 142 4.92 12.72 18.49
C ARG A 142 3.43 12.51 18.22
N LEU A 143 3.08 11.90 17.08
CA LEU A 143 1.75 11.31 16.92
C LEU A 143 1.46 10.39 18.13
N LYS A 144 0.19 10.36 18.56
CA LYS A 144 -0.21 9.72 19.83
C LYS A 144 0.17 8.24 19.92
N THR A 145 0.33 7.58 18.78
CA THR A 145 0.68 6.16 18.70
C THR A 145 1.98 6.01 17.90
N PRO A 146 2.99 5.31 18.43
CA PRO A 146 4.21 5.02 17.69
C PRO A 146 3.95 4.03 16.56
N PHE A 147 4.69 4.17 15.47
CA PHE A 147 4.66 3.23 14.36
C PHE A 147 5.57 2.04 14.69
N MET A 148 5.07 0.83 14.49
CA MET A 148 5.80 -0.42 14.62
C MET A 148 6.32 -0.87 13.26
N HIS A 149 7.60 -1.23 13.17
CA HIS A 149 8.21 -1.79 11.96
C HIS A 149 7.80 -3.24 11.74
N SER A 150 7.66 -3.62 10.48
CA SER A 150 7.42 -4.98 10.02
C SER A 150 8.03 -5.20 8.63
N ALA A 151 8.57 -6.39 8.41
CA ALA A 151 9.03 -6.81 7.08
C ALA A 151 7.86 -7.03 6.10
N THR A 152 6.64 -7.27 6.60
CA THR A 152 5.44 -7.54 5.80
C THR A 152 4.35 -6.50 6.05
N PRO A 153 3.55 -6.13 5.04
CA PRO A 153 2.47 -5.18 5.23
C PRO A 153 1.39 -5.77 6.16
N PRO A 154 0.64 -4.92 6.88
CA PRO A 154 -0.60 -5.33 7.52
C PRO A 154 -1.57 -5.98 6.52
N ARG A 155 -2.30 -6.99 6.99
CA ARG A 155 -3.37 -7.65 6.22
C ARG A 155 -4.56 -6.72 6.08
N VAL A 156 -5.12 -6.64 4.88
CA VAL A 156 -6.35 -5.88 4.57
C VAL A 156 -7.33 -6.73 3.75
N PRO A 157 -8.63 -6.41 3.72
CA PRO A 157 -9.63 -7.23 3.02
C PRO A 157 -9.32 -7.49 1.54
N ALA A 158 -8.68 -6.54 0.86
CA ALA A 158 -8.26 -6.71 -0.54
C ALA A 158 -7.25 -7.87 -0.72
N ASP A 159 -6.49 -8.24 0.32
CA ASP A 159 -5.58 -9.39 0.27
C ASP A 159 -6.31 -10.71 0.03
N ASP A 160 -7.54 -10.84 0.50
CA ASP A 160 -8.34 -12.05 0.32
C ASP A 160 -8.87 -12.20 -1.11
N LEU A 161 -8.79 -11.16 -1.93
CA LEU A 161 -9.20 -11.21 -3.33
C LEU A 161 -8.08 -11.68 -4.24
N ILE A 162 -6.82 -11.48 -3.84
CA ILE A 162 -5.65 -11.82 -4.63
C ILE A 162 -5.59 -13.33 -4.88
N GLY A 163 -5.34 -13.70 -6.13
CA GLY A 163 -5.19 -15.07 -6.56
C GLY A 163 -6.07 -15.43 -7.75
N ARG A 164 -6.25 -16.74 -7.95
CA ARG A 164 -7.04 -17.29 -9.05
C ARG A 164 -8.45 -17.60 -8.58
N TRP A 165 -9.41 -17.29 -9.43
CA TRP A 165 -10.83 -17.57 -9.30
C TRP A 165 -11.26 -18.35 -10.53
N ARG A 166 -11.97 -19.47 -10.34
CA ARG A 166 -12.33 -20.38 -11.44
C ARG A 166 -13.77 -20.88 -11.31
N GLY A 167 -14.40 -21.15 -12.44
CA GLY A 167 -15.73 -21.76 -12.51
C GLY A 167 -16.33 -21.68 -13.91
N PRO A 168 -17.64 -21.93 -14.06
CA PRO A 168 -18.36 -21.76 -15.33
C PRO A 168 -18.20 -20.34 -15.91
N GLY A 169 -18.03 -19.33 -15.06
CA GLY A 169 -17.83 -17.94 -15.47
C GLY A 169 -16.49 -17.60 -16.11
N GLY A 170 -15.52 -18.54 -16.14
CA GLY A 170 -14.17 -18.31 -16.63
C GLY A 170 -13.07 -18.66 -15.62
N GLU A 171 -11.88 -18.17 -15.92
CA GLU A 171 -10.77 -18.00 -14.98
C GLU A 171 -10.48 -16.50 -14.84
N LEU A 172 -10.45 -16.01 -13.61
CA LEU A 172 -10.04 -14.65 -13.26
C LEU A 172 -8.81 -14.74 -12.36
N ARG A 173 -7.79 -13.92 -12.63
CA ARG A 173 -6.64 -13.73 -11.75
C ARG A 173 -6.61 -12.28 -11.32
N LEU A 174 -6.63 -12.03 -10.01
CA LEU A 174 -6.44 -10.72 -9.39
C LEU A 174 -5.02 -10.66 -8.80
N ASP A 175 -4.23 -9.70 -9.26
CA ASP A 175 -2.82 -9.58 -8.89
C ASP A 175 -2.58 -8.49 -7.83
N PRO A 176 -1.51 -8.62 -7.01
CA PRO A 176 -1.15 -7.61 -6.01
C PRO A 176 -0.79 -6.23 -6.57
N ASP A 177 -0.52 -6.12 -7.87
CA ASP A 177 -0.24 -4.85 -8.56
C ASP A 177 -1.52 -4.15 -9.06
N LEU A 178 -2.68 -4.59 -8.57
CA LEU A 178 -4.01 -4.10 -8.94
C LEU A 178 -4.39 -4.36 -10.40
N THR A 179 -3.71 -5.28 -11.07
CA THR A 179 -4.11 -5.74 -12.40
C THR A 179 -4.93 -7.03 -12.32
N TYR A 180 -5.77 -7.26 -13.32
CA TYR A 180 -6.46 -8.53 -13.48
C TYR A 180 -6.33 -9.08 -14.89
N THR A 181 -6.48 -10.40 -14.99
CA THR A 181 -6.68 -11.10 -16.25
C THR A 181 -7.87 -12.02 -16.11
N TRP A 182 -8.81 -11.95 -17.06
CA TRP A 182 -9.92 -12.88 -17.18
C TRP A 182 -9.83 -13.62 -18.51
N THR A 183 -10.17 -14.90 -18.50
CA THR A 183 -10.30 -15.76 -19.68
C THR A 183 -11.57 -16.58 -19.58
N ARG A 184 -12.26 -16.78 -20.71
CA ARG A 184 -13.46 -17.61 -20.76
C ARG A 184 -13.11 -19.10 -20.63
N SER A 185 -13.96 -19.88 -19.95
CA SER A 185 -13.75 -21.32 -19.75
C SER A 185 -14.04 -22.16 -21.00
N GLU A 186 -15.02 -21.74 -21.81
CA GLU A 186 -15.46 -22.48 -23.01
C GLU A 186 -15.28 -21.65 -24.29
N ALA A 187 -14.95 -22.36 -25.38
CA ALA A 187 -15.00 -21.79 -26.72
C ALA A 187 -16.46 -21.56 -27.09
N VAL A 188 -16.85 -20.29 -27.24
CA VAL A 188 -18.19 -19.96 -27.72
C VAL A 188 -18.14 -19.88 -29.23
N ASP A 189 -19.03 -20.64 -29.86
CA ASP A 189 -19.25 -20.64 -31.31
C ASP A 189 -20.05 -19.39 -31.72
N ALA A 190 -19.49 -18.22 -31.40
CA ALA A 190 -20.02 -16.92 -31.74
C ALA A 190 -18.93 -16.13 -32.48
N PRO A 191 -19.26 -15.50 -33.62
CA PRO A 191 -18.27 -14.85 -34.48
C PRO A 191 -17.58 -13.65 -33.81
N ILE A 192 -18.17 -13.07 -32.76
CA ILE A 192 -17.60 -11.96 -31.99
C ILE A 192 -17.84 -12.22 -30.50
N ALA A 193 -16.87 -12.84 -29.82
CA ALA A 193 -16.91 -13.08 -28.40
C ALA A 193 -15.60 -12.63 -27.72
N ILE A 194 -15.70 -11.94 -26.59
CA ILE A 194 -14.55 -11.62 -25.75
C ILE A 194 -14.11 -12.92 -25.07
N THR A 195 -12.96 -13.46 -25.49
CA THR A 195 -12.34 -14.67 -24.94
C THR A 195 -11.39 -14.37 -23.80
N SER A 196 -10.85 -13.15 -23.73
CA SER A 196 -10.02 -12.66 -22.64
C SER A 196 -10.16 -11.16 -22.42
N GLN A 197 -9.94 -10.72 -21.19
CA GLN A 197 -9.98 -9.32 -20.79
C GLN A 197 -8.87 -9.05 -19.76
N ARG A 198 -8.25 -7.87 -19.84
CA ARG A 198 -7.29 -7.38 -18.86
C ARG A 198 -7.69 -5.98 -18.42
N GLY A 199 -7.32 -5.63 -17.20
CA GLY A 199 -7.65 -4.33 -16.64
C GLY A 199 -7.10 -4.15 -15.23
N ARG A 200 -7.73 -3.25 -14.49
CA ARG A 200 -7.47 -2.99 -13.07
C ARG A 200 -8.61 -3.44 -12.19
N TRP A 201 -8.28 -3.78 -10.95
CA TRP A 201 -9.27 -4.07 -9.92
C TRP A 201 -8.96 -3.26 -8.66
N ARG A 202 -10.00 -2.89 -7.92
CA ARG A 202 -9.88 -2.23 -6.61
C ARG A 202 -11.04 -2.65 -5.71
N LEU A 203 -10.77 -2.89 -4.43
CA LEU A 203 -11.82 -3.01 -3.43
C LEU A 203 -12.07 -1.63 -2.83
N LEU A 204 -13.28 -1.13 -2.95
CA LEU A 204 -13.66 0.17 -2.39
C LEU A 204 -13.91 0.05 -0.87
N PRO A 205 -13.82 1.16 -0.10
CA PRO A 205 -14.07 1.15 1.34
C PRO A 205 -15.46 0.66 1.76
N ASP A 206 -16.45 0.72 0.85
CA ASP A 206 -17.80 0.21 1.05
C ASP A 206 -17.96 -1.28 0.73
N GLY A 207 -16.85 -1.98 0.43
CA GLY A 207 -16.82 -3.41 0.12
C GLY A 207 -17.13 -3.74 -1.34
N ARG A 208 -17.40 -2.75 -2.21
CA ARG A 208 -17.64 -3.01 -3.63
C ARG A 208 -16.33 -3.28 -4.37
N LEU A 209 -16.32 -4.36 -5.15
CA LEU A 209 -15.23 -4.66 -6.08
C LEU A 209 -15.44 -3.89 -7.39
N LEU A 210 -14.50 -3.00 -7.71
CA LEU A 210 -14.43 -2.30 -8.99
C LEU A 210 -13.53 -3.09 -9.94
N ILE A 211 -14.02 -3.35 -11.16
CA ILE A 211 -13.29 -4.01 -12.24
C ILE A 211 -13.30 -3.09 -13.46
N GLU A 212 -12.12 -2.65 -13.90
CA GLU A 212 -11.95 -1.65 -14.96
C GLU A 212 -11.11 -2.21 -16.12
N PRO A 213 -11.72 -2.61 -17.24
CA PRO A 213 -10.99 -3.06 -18.42
C PRO A 213 -10.05 -1.97 -18.95
N PHE A 214 -8.88 -2.36 -19.45
CA PHE A 214 -7.97 -1.40 -20.10
C PHE A 214 -8.52 -0.88 -21.43
N ALA A 215 -9.34 -1.67 -22.11
CA ALA A 215 -10.00 -1.26 -23.34
C ALA A 215 -11.22 -0.40 -23.01
N VAL A 216 -11.16 0.89 -23.38
CA VAL A 216 -12.14 1.93 -23.03
C VAL A 216 -13.59 1.59 -23.40
N ASN A 217 -13.79 0.80 -24.47
CA ASN A 217 -15.12 0.42 -24.96
C ASN A 217 -15.58 -0.97 -24.50
N GLN A 218 -14.81 -1.66 -23.66
CA GLN A 218 -15.19 -2.97 -23.14
C GLN A 218 -15.91 -2.83 -21.81
N ARG A 219 -17.04 -3.51 -21.68
CA ARG A 219 -17.70 -3.69 -20.39
C ARG A 219 -16.90 -4.69 -19.53
N PRO A 220 -16.86 -4.54 -18.21
CA PRO A 220 -16.28 -5.55 -17.32
C PRO A 220 -16.97 -6.89 -17.51
N MET A 221 -16.18 -7.97 -17.60
CA MET A 221 -16.71 -9.34 -17.69
C MET A 221 -17.22 -9.85 -16.34
N ILE A 222 -16.60 -9.41 -15.25
CA ILE A 222 -17.09 -9.66 -13.89
C ILE A 222 -18.10 -8.58 -13.55
N ARG A 223 -19.34 -8.97 -13.26
CA ARG A 223 -20.46 -8.03 -13.04
C ARG A 223 -21.00 -8.03 -11.61
N VAL A 224 -20.91 -9.16 -10.93
CA VAL A 224 -21.52 -9.36 -9.61
C VAL A 224 -20.48 -9.95 -8.67
N ALA A 225 -20.44 -9.43 -7.44
CA ALA A 225 -19.75 -10.04 -6.32
C ALA A 225 -20.81 -10.55 -5.33
N ILE A 226 -20.72 -11.83 -4.98
CA ILE A 226 -21.61 -12.49 -4.02
C ILE A 226 -20.89 -12.54 -2.68
N LEU A 227 -21.60 -12.11 -1.64
CA LEU A 227 -21.08 -11.95 -0.29
C LEU A 227 -21.59 -13.08 0.63
N ASP A 228 -20.78 -13.46 1.62
CA ASP A 228 -21.22 -14.29 2.74
C ASP A 228 -21.87 -13.45 3.86
N ASP A 229 -22.32 -14.12 4.93
CA ASP A 229 -22.92 -13.47 6.12
C ASP A 229 -21.93 -12.52 6.84
N ALA A 230 -20.63 -12.69 6.62
CA ALA A 230 -19.58 -11.82 7.13
C ALA A 230 -19.22 -10.68 6.16
N ASN A 231 -20.03 -10.47 5.11
CA ASN A 231 -19.86 -9.45 4.09
C ASN A 231 -18.55 -9.60 3.27
N ARG A 232 -18.02 -10.83 3.17
CA ARG A 232 -16.82 -11.15 2.39
C ARG A 232 -17.21 -11.67 1.02
N ILE A 233 -16.47 -11.26 -0.01
CA ILE A 233 -16.67 -11.78 -1.37
C ILE A 233 -16.24 -13.25 -1.41
N VAL A 234 -17.21 -14.14 -1.66
CA VAL A 234 -16.99 -15.59 -1.75
C VAL A 234 -17.12 -16.13 -3.17
N GLU A 235 -17.82 -15.41 -4.04
CA GLU A 235 -18.00 -15.76 -5.43
C GLU A 235 -18.08 -14.50 -6.30
N LEU A 236 -17.48 -14.55 -7.47
CA LEU A 236 -17.55 -13.51 -8.50
C LEU A 236 -18.30 -14.08 -9.70
N ALA A 237 -19.21 -13.33 -10.31
CA ALA A 237 -19.97 -13.83 -11.46
C ALA A 237 -19.71 -13.01 -12.72
N SER A 238 -19.56 -13.73 -13.83
CA SER A 238 -19.64 -13.20 -15.18
C SER A 238 -20.98 -13.56 -15.82
N ASP A 239 -21.21 -13.11 -17.05
CA ASP A 239 -22.38 -13.49 -17.85
C ASP A 239 -22.46 -15.01 -18.10
N SER A 240 -21.35 -15.74 -17.96
CA SER A 240 -21.26 -17.19 -18.16
C SER A 240 -21.36 -18.01 -16.86
N GLY A 241 -21.47 -17.36 -15.69
CA GLY A 241 -21.65 -18.03 -14.41
C GLY A 241 -20.66 -17.59 -13.32
N GLY A 242 -20.67 -18.32 -12.21
CA GLY A 242 -19.85 -18.04 -11.03
C GLY A 242 -18.38 -18.45 -11.17
N LEU A 243 -17.53 -17.80 -10.39
CA LEU A 243 -16.12 -18.08 -10.17
C LEU A 243 -15.85 -18.08 -8.67
N ARG A 244 -15.20 -19.13 -8.17
CA ARG A 244 -14.78 -19.26 -6.77
C ARG A 244 -13.27 -19.24 -6.66
N ARG A 245 -12.76 -18.70 -5.55
CA ARG A 245 -11.32 -18.63 -5.31
C ARG A 245 -10.73 -20.03 -5.22
N GLU A 246 -9.70 -20.29 -6.02
CA GLU A 246 -8.93 -21.52 -5.93
C GLU A 246 -8.06 -21.44 -4.65
N PRO A 247 -8.06 -22.47 -3.80
CA PRO A 247 -7.11 -22.53 -2.70
C PRO A 247 -5.69 -22.42 -3.26
N PRO A 248 -4.78 -21.67 -2.61
CA PRO A 248 -3.38 -21.66 -3.03
C PRO A 248 -2.87 -23.11 -3.04
N ARG A 249 -2.30 -23.56 -4.18
CA ARG A 249 -1.74 -24.90 -4.25
C ARG A 249 -0.72 -25.07 -3.13
N PRO A 250 -0.76 -26.16 -2.35
CA PRO A 250 0.27 -26.43 -1.37
C PRO A 250 1.62 -26.44 -2.09
N ARG A 251 2.60 -25.72 -1.56
CA ARG A 251 3.97 -25.79 -2.09
C ARG A 251 4.40 -27.26 -1.96
N PRO A 252 4.95 -27.88 -3.02
CA PRO A 252 5.55 -29.19 -2.87
C PRO A 252 6.61 -29.08 -1.77
N VAL A 253 6.44 -29.87 -0.72
CA VAL A 253 7.47 -30.03 0.30
C VAL A 253 8.63 -30.68 -0.42
N THR A 254 9.68 -29.92 -0.70
CA THR A 254 10.96 -30.49 -1.12
C THR A 254 11.46 -31.30 0.06
N THR A 255 11.13 -32.59 0.11
CA THR A 255 11.82 -33.54 0.96
C THR A 255 13.30 -33.41 0.58
N PRO A 256 14.21 -33.11 1.53
CA PRO A 256 15.63 -33.11 1.23
C PRO A 256 15.97 -34.46 0.61
N ALA A 257 16.50 -34.46 -0.61
CA ALA A 257 17.05 -35.67 -1.20
C ALA A 257 18.06 -36.23 -0.19
N ALA A 258 17.82 -37.46 0.27
CA ALA A 258 18.79 -38.18 1.05
C ALA A 258 20.07 -38.27 0.20
N ASN A 259 21.10 -37.57 0.65
CA ASN A 259 22.42 -37.53 0.05
C ASN A 259 22.95 -38.97 -0.03
N PRO A 260 23.16 -39.58 -1.21
CA PRO A 260 23.80 -40.87 -1.30
C PRO A 260 25.30 -40.63 -1.43
N GLU A 261 25.98 -40.36 -0.31
CA GLU A 261 27.43 -40.56 -0.28
C GLU A 261 27.95 -40.70 1.15
N ALA A 262 28.35 -41.93 1.48
CA ALA A 262 29.51 -42.15 2.32
C ALA A 262 30.25 -43.41 1.84
N PRO A 263 31.60 -43.36 1.78
CA PRO A 263 32.44 -44.30 1.06
C PRO A 263 32.68 -45.58 1.85
N THR A 264 32.94 -46.67 1.11
CA THR A 264 33.46 -47.94 1.63
C THR A 264 34.78 -47.68 2.36
N ARG A 265 34.77 -47.77 3.69
CA ARG A 265 35.99 -47.85 4.50
C ARG A 265 36.64 -49.21 4.28
N GLU A 266 37.84 -49.19 3.70
CA GLU A 266 38.85 -50.21 3.92
C GLU A 266 39.02 -50.43 5.42
N SER A 267 38.72 -51.63 5.89
CA SER A 267 39.13 -52.12 7.21
C SER A 267 40.29 -53.06 6.99
N VAL A 268 41.50 -52.51 7.00
CA VAL A 268 42.72 -53.26 7.31
C VAL A 268 42.64 -53.66 8.78
N ALA A 269 42.66 -54.96 9.05
CA ALA A 269 42.99 -55.52 10.37
C ALA A 269 44.15 -56.51 10.19
N ASP A 270 45.32 -55.99 10.55
CA ASP A 270 46.56 -56.52 11.17
C ASP A 270 46.67 -58.03 11.58
N PRO A 271 47.89 -58.56 11.89
CA PRO A 271 48.36 -59.86 11.43
C PRO A 271 48.62 -60.83 12.59
N GLY A 272 48.99 -62.06 12.23
CA GLY A 272 49.52 -63.08 13.14
C GLY A 272 48.43 -64.03 13.68
N ASP A 273 48.68 -65.30 13.92
CA ASP A 273 49.87 -66.14 13.80
C ASP A 273 49.36 -67.60 13.99
N ARG A 274 49.99 -68.55 13.30
CA ARG A 274 50.04 -70.02 13.55
C ARG A 274 48.76 -70.88 13.63
N ARG A 275 48.70 -71.87 12.72
CA ARG A 275 48.87 -73.34 12.94
C ARG A 275 48.51 -74.06 11.61
N SER A 276 49.43 -74.80 10.99
CA SER A 276 49.64 -76.28 11.16
C SER A 276 48.34 -77.05 10.84
N ASP A 277 48.22 -77.96 9.87
CA ASP A 277 49.15 -79.00 9.43
C ASP A 277 48.83 -79.54 8.03
N ARG A 278 49.87 -80.13 7.42
CA ARG A 278 49.87 -81.05 6.27
C ARG A 278 49.23 -82.41 6.64
N PRO A 279 48.76 -83.22 5.68
CA PRO A 279 49.64 -83.98 4.78
C PRO A 279 49.51 -83.61 3.30
#